data_AF-A0A255U1G9-F1
#
_entry.id   AF-A0A255U1G9-F1
#
_cell.length_a   1.000
_cell.length_b   1.000
_cell.length_c   1.000
_cell.angle_alpha   90.00
_cell.angle_beta   90.00
_cell.angle_gamma   90.00
#
_symmetry.space_group_name_H-M   'P 1'
#
loop_
_entity.id
_entity.type
_entity.pdbx_description
1 polymer ?
#
loop_
_entity_poly.entity_id
_entity_poly.type
_entity_poly.pdbx_seq_one_letter_code
_entity_poly.pdbx_strand_id
1 'polypeptide(L)'
;MMKKLMFLVAMVAGLFASCTDNTVVDNNQDEGAKKMKLSINASVAGSRVGFTPNGEGLKGSFQEGDYMMVYFRTADGKWLNKTCVLNYEPGTAGKFSAQIAEIPEGTGLLHILIGTTKGGTPYIDAAAGKCALINDLSKQEGTLEDAAMRSVFQADPMTEGNLDVNTEKNTATLNNVTFAPKTSVLKLQLTFPEGVTVAKGTALTVQADATYNKVQISGGNPGGSSTPAGAKGKATFTVKVGEVSGNVATAYMTIWPNVSENEFSTVNISTEIDGKKYAGEYLKNHAAKLEAGKLYTVATAMAKQKTEKTIWVKDNEADVADAVDGTVNSEADWLTYAAGKVHAKANETGAPRTGVITVGDVKFTVTQIEPKDFKGTYTFTAKVFAGKVASYHAAQDPKSWDVTIGEPRKAVTLTDADGETKHTNNVGIKGLYFDAIMDACIEIDYENQKAKMGVFYDARPEEAQKIAAEGDAKGLYARFVPTLVTRTAAAWASPWKFDEVNLGNPNYAWAWFPLQADLKTFMYYNRAGNNVEFSTVSQYSDATMNQIAGIDIVATATADGIPTGYANVYQVNAKGKPGTSFVRK
;
A
#
# COMPACT_ATOMS: atom_id res chain seq x y z
N MET A 1 -16.04 -37.61 20.06
CA MET A 1 -16.49 -36.26 19.64
C MET A 1 -16.04 -36.01 18.21
N MET A 2 -16.88 -36.32 17.23
CA MET A 2 -16.66 -36.01 15.80
C MET A 2 -17.93 -35.31 15.29
N LYS A 3 -17.98 -33.99 15.46
CA LYS A 3 -19.01 -33.12 14.88
C LYS A 3 -18.32 -31.78 14.60
N LYS A 4 -17.71 -31.63 13.43
CA LYS A 4 -17.28 -30.36 12.79
C LYS A 4 -16.49 -30.66 11.51
N LEU A 5 -17.09 -31.36 10.53
CA LEU A 5 -16.54 -31.44 9.17
C LEU A 5 -17.60 -31.85 8.12
N MET A 6 -18.82 -31.32 8.24
CA MET A 6 -19.89 -31.58 7.25
C MET A 6 -20.56 -30.28 6.73
N PHE A 7 -20.02 -29.11 7.04
CA PHE A 7 -20.65 -27.84 6.68
C PHE A 7 -20.05 -27.12 5.46
N LEU A 8 -18.89 -27.53 4.93
CA LEU A 8 -18.31 -26.95 3.71
C LEU A 8 -18.63 -27.75 2.43
N VAL A 9 -18.90 -29.06 2.54
CA VAL A 9 -19.25 -29.91 1.39
C VAL A 9 -20.72 -29.70 0.96
N ALA A 10 -21.58 -29.30 1.89
CA ALA A 10 -23.01 -29.09 1.64
C ALA A 10 -23.33 -27.77 0.91
N MET A 11 -22.55 -26.70 1.10
CA MET A 11 -22.77 -25.44 0.36
C MET A 11 -22.35 -25.54 -1.12
N VAL A 12 -21.36 -26.38 -1.44
CA VAL A 12 -20.99 -26.66 -2.83
C VAL A 12 -22.13 -27.45 -3.49
N ALA A 13 -22.58 -28.56 -2.91
CA ALA A 13 -23.70 -29.33 -3.48
C ALA A 13 -25.01 -28.51 -3.65
N GLY A 14 -25.29 -27.56 -2.75
CA GLY A 14 -26.47 -26.69 -2.83
C GLY A 14 -26.37 -25.52 -3.82
N LEU A 15 -25.18 -24.97 -4.06
CA LEU A 15 -24.97 -23.93 -5.10
C LEU A 15 -24.90 -24.54 -6.51
N PHE A 16 -24.43 -25.78 -6.59
CA PHE A 16 -24.47 -26.55 -7.84
C PHE A 16 -25.91 -26.95 -8.19
N ALA A 17 -26.81 -27.19 -7.23
CA ALA A 17 -28.20 -27.58 -7.50
C ALA A 17 -29.00 -26.60 -8.40
N SER A 18 -28.68 -25.30 -8.42
CA SER A 18 -29.34 -24.34 -9.34
C SER A 18 -28.74 -24.27 -10.74
N CYS A 19 -27.61 -24.95 -10.99
CA CYS A 19 -26.90 -25.04 -12.27
C CYS A 19 -26.52 -26.49 -12.69
N THR A 20 -26.83 -27.51 -11.88
CA THR A 20 -26.66 -28.94 -12.19
C THR A 20 -27.93 -29.59 -12.69
N ASP A 21 -29.09 -28.99 -12.39
CA ASP A 21 -30.25 -29.21 -13.25
C ASP A 21 -29.95 -28.53 -14.59
N ASN A 22 -30.49 -29.04 -15.69
CA ASN A 22 -30.29 -28.52 -17.06
C ASN A 22 -30.88 -27.10 -17.25
N THR A 23 -30.60 -26.17 -16.34
CA THR A 23 -31.21 -24.84 -16.26
C THR A 23 -30.50 -23.91 -17.21
N VAL A 24 -31.25 -23.48 -18.21
CA VAL A 24 -30.91 -22.33 -19.04
C VAL A 24 -30.86 -21.10 -18.13
N VAL A 25 -29.74 -20.38 -18.12
CA VAL A 25 -29.66 -19.09 -17.42
C VAL A 25 -30.12 -18.02 -18.38
N ASP A 26 -31.35 -17.55 -18.15
CA ASP A 26 -32.02 -16.58 -19.01
C ASP A 26 -31.71 -15.15 -18.57
N ASN A 27 -31.04 -14.36 -19.42
CA ASN A 27 -30.82 -12.94 -19.17
C ASN A 27 -31.89 -12.04 -19.84
N ASN A 28 -32.84 -12.61 -20.61
CA ASN A 28 -34.08 -12.03 -21.14
C ASN A 28 -34.81 -13.08 -21.99
N GLN A 29 -36.11 -13.29 -21.74
CA GLN A 29 -36.94 -14.25 -22.49
C GLN A 29 -36.96 -13.91 -23.99
N ASP A 30 -36.66 -14.91 -24.83
CA ASP A 30 -36.67 -14.82 -26.29
C ASP A 30 -37.66 -15.87 -26.82
N GLU A 31 -38.78 -15.43 -27.40
CA GLU A 31 -39.89 -16.30 -27.80
C GLU A 31 -39.56 -17.19 -29.02
N GLY A 32 -38.42 -16.97 -29.70
CA GLY A 32 -37.96 -17.72 -30.89
C GLY A 32 -36.90 -18.80 -30.65
N ALA A 33 -36.43 -19.02 -29.42
CA ALA A 33 -35.32 -19.95 -29.13
C ALA A 33 -35.72 -21.43 -29.26
N LYS A 34 -34.86 -22.25 -29.89
CA LYS A 34 -35.09 -23.71 -30.01
C LYS A 34 -34.56 -24.43 -28.77
N LYS A 35 -35.41 -25.23 -28.12
CA LYS A 35 -35.04 -26.07 -26.97
C LYS A 35 -34.65 -27.47 -27.43
N MET A 36 -33.36 -27.80 -27.40
CA MET A 36 -32.84 -29.09 -27.85
C MET A 36 -31.66 -29.57 -27.01
N LYS A 37 -31.32 -30.86 -27.10
CA LYS A 37 -30.08 -31.39 -26.49
C LYS A 37 -28.89 -30.88 -27.28
N LEU A 38 -27.99 -30.14 -26.63
CA LEU A 38 -26.73 -29.71 -27.24
C LEU A 38 -25.60 -30.66 -26.80
N SER A 39 -24.79 -31.10 -27.74
CA SER A 39 -23.60 -31.91 -27.49
C SER A 39 -22.39 -31.36 -28.25
N ILE A 40 -21.23 -31.34 -27.60
CA ILE A 40 -19.97 -30.92 -28.20
C ILE A 40 -18.94 -32.02 -27.98
N ASN A 41 -18.38 -32.52 -29.07
CA ASN A 41 -17.28 -33.47 -29.07
C ASN A 41 -15.98 -32.69 -29.32
N ALA A 42 -15.18 -32.53 -28.27
CA ALA A 42 -13.83 -32.00 -28.39
C ALA A 42 -12.92 -33.01 -29.11
N SER A 43 -11.99 -32.52 -29.92
CA SER A 43 -11.00 -33.40 -30.55
C SER A 43 -10.07 -34.02 -29.49
N VAL A 44 -9.58 -35.25 -29.71
CA VAL A 44 -8.65 -35.95 -28.79
C VAL A 44 -7.29 -35.24 -28.70
N ALA A 45 -6.89 -34.53 -29.76
CA ALA A 45 -5.74 -33.61 -29.74
C ALA A 45 -6.01 -32.32 -28.93
N GLY A 46 -7.27 -32.05 -28.58
CA GLY A 46 -7.77 -30.95 -27.76
C GLY A 46 -8.21 -31.38 -26.37
N SER A 47 -7.70 -32.50 -25.86
CA SER A 47 -7.81 -32.84 -24.44
C SER A 47 -7.23 -31.69 -23.59
N ARG A 48 -7.73 -31.47 -22.35
CA ARG A 48 -7.30 -30.35 -21.49
C ARG A 48 -5.79 -30.20 -21.55
N VAL A 49 -5.28 -29.01 -21.90
CA VAL A 49 -3.83 -28.83 -22.06
C VAL A 49 -3.15 -29.09 -20.72
N GLY A 50 -2.53 -30.27 -20.62
CA GLY A 50 -1.55 -30.56 -19.59
C GLY A 50 -0.20 -30.08 -20.09
N PHE A 51 0.50 -29.33 -19.26
CA PHE A 51 1.88 -28.95 -19.53
C PHE A 51 2.80 -30.11 -19.13
N THR A 52 3.84 -30.39 -19.90
CA THR A 52 4.92 -31.28 -19.46
C THR A 52 5.99 -30.47 -18.71
N PRO A 53 6.75 -31.08 -17.78
CA PRO A 53 7.81 -30.39 -17.04
C PRO A 53 8.91 -29.76 -17.93
N ASN A 54 9.02 -30.22 -19.18
CA ASN A 54 10.05 -29.84 -20.15
C ASN A 54 9.56 -28.82 -21.20
N GLY A 55 8.29 -28.40 -21.17
CA GLY A 55 7.74 -27.45 -22.14
C GLY A 55 7.43 -28.03 -23.53
N GLU A 56 7.64 -29.34 -23.73
CA GLU A 56 7.25 -30.08 -24.92
C GLU A 56 5.84 -30.69 -24.71
N GLY A 57 4.78 -29.97 -25.10
CA GLY A 57 3.50 -30.57 -25.49
C GLY A 57 2.61 -31.33 -24.47
N LEU A 58 1.38 -30.81 -24.31
CA LEU A 58 0.07 -31.48 -24.19
C LEU A 58 0.00 -32.89 -23.56
N LYS A 59 -0.33 -33.00 -22.28
CA LYS A 59 -0.75 -34.28 -21.68
C LYS A 59 -1.78 -34.11 -20.56
N GLY A 60 -3.06 -34.03 -20.93
CA GLY A 60 -4.16 -34.12 -19.97
C GLY A 60 -5.42 -34.63 -20.65
N SER A 61 -6.14 -35.58 -20.05
CA SER A 61 -7.46 -36.03 -20.51
C SER A 61 -8.56 -35.25 -19.79
N PHE A 62 -9.75 -35.18 -20.39
CA PHE A 62 -10.94 -34.71 -19.65
C PHE A 62 -11.26 -35.63 -18.49
N GLN A 63 -11.75 -35.06 -17.40
CA GLN A 63 -12.09 -35.78 -16.18
C GLN A 63 -13.47 -35.41 -15.66
N GLU A 64 -14.02 -36.26 -14.81
CA GLU A 64 -15.27 -35.96 -14.11
C GLU A 64 -15.14 -34.64 -13.33
N GLY A 65 -16.10 -33.74 -13.56
CA GLY A 65 -16.10 -32.36 -13.04
C GLY A 65 -15.68 -31.30 -14.06
N ASP A 66 -15.16 -31.68 -15.23
CA ASP A 66 -14.94 -30.73 -16.33
C ASP A 66 -16.27 -30.35 -16.99
N TYR A 67 -16.39 -29.09 -17.40
CA TYR A 67 -17.57 -28.55 -18.06
C TYR A 67 -17.18 -27.55 -19.16
N MET A 68 -18.10 -27.29 -20.08
CA MET A 68 -17.99 -26.22 -21.07
C MET A 68 -19.04 -25.16 -20.82
N MET A 69 -18.63 -23.90 -20.90
CA MET A 69 -19.52 -22.75 -20.91
C MET A 69 -19.66 -22.25 -22.34
N VAL A 70 -20.87 -22.31 -22.88
CA VAL A 70 -21.19 -21.97 -24.25
C VAL A 70 -21.98 -20.67 -24.26
N TYR A 71 -21.46 -19.68 -24.97
CA TYR A 71 -22.15 -18.42 -25.25
C TYR A 71 -22.56 -18.38 -26.71
N PHE A 72 -23.77 -17.88 -26.98
CA PHE A 72 -24.32 -17.80 -28.33
C PHE A 72 -24.07 -16.43 -28.95
N ARG A 73 -23.60 -16.43 -30.20
CA ARG A 73 -23.32 -15.23 -30.99
C ARG A 73 -23.90 -15.34 -32.40
N THR A 74 -24.20 -14.19 -32.99
CA THR A 74 -24.46 -14.09 -34.44
C THR A 74 -23.19 -14.40 -35.23
N ALA A 75 -23.32 -14.65 -36.54
CA ALA A 75 -22.18 -14.92 -37.43
C ALA A 75 -21.16 -13.76 -37.49
N ASP A 76 -21.62 -12.51 -37.34
CA ASP A 76 -20.77 -11.31 -37.24
C ASP A 76 -20.22 -11.07 -35.80
N GLY A 77 -20.47 -11.99 -34.87
CA GLY A 77 -19.90 -11.98 -33.53
C GLY A 77 -20.64 -11.13 -32.49
N LYS A 78 -21.87 -10.69 -32.74
CA LYS A 78 -22.68 -10.00 -31.72
C LYS A 78 -23.22 -10.99 -30.69
N TRP A 79 -23.26 -10.60 -29.43
CA TRP A 79 -23.75 -11.42 -28.33
C TRP A 79 -25.27 -11.56 -28.36
N LEU A 80 -25.76 -12.79 -28.20
CA LEU A 80 -27.20 -13.10 -28.11
C LEU A 80 -27.68 -13.22 -26.64
N ASN A 81 -26.84 -12.83 -25.67
CA ASN A 81 -27.13 -12.77 -24.23
C ASN A 81 -27.65 -14.06 -23.58
N LYS A 82 -27.48 -15.21 -24.24
CA LYS A 82 -27.85 -16.53 -23.74
C LYS A 82 -26.60 -17.39 -23.54
N THR A 83 -26.66 -18.27 -22.55
CA THR A 83 -25.56 -19.14 -22.14
C THR A 83 -26.06 -20.53 -21.78
N CYS A 84 -25.24 -21.54 -22.05
CA CYS A 84 -25.49 -22.93 -21.70
C CYS A 84 -24.23 -23.56 -21.07
N VAL A 85 -24.42 -24.42 -20.08
CA VAL A 85 -23.34 -25.21 -19.47
C VAL A 85 -23.49 -26.66 -19.93
N LEU A 86 -22.44 -27.23 -20.51
CA LEU A 86 -22.37 -28.63 -20.92
C LEU A 86 -21.45 -29.38 -19.95
N ASN A 87 -21.91 -30.52 -19.44
CA ASN A 87 -21.11 -31.35 -18.53
C ASN A 87 -20.38 -32.43 -19.31
N TYR A 88 -19.14 -32.74 -18.89
CA TYR A 88 -18.39 -33.87 -19.46
C TYR A 88 -19.14 -35.18 -19.24
N GLU A 89 -19.24 -36.01 -20.29
CA GLU A 89 -19.76 -37.38 -20.21
C GLU A 89 -18.61 -38.36 -19.91
N PRO A 90 -18.53 -38.94 -18.70
CA PRO A 90 -17.44 -39.84 -18.32
C PRO A 90 -17.36 -41.07 -19.23
N GLY A 91 -16.15 -41.54 -19.52
CA GLY A 91 -15.90 -42.70 -20.39
C GLY A 91 -15.94 -42.39 -21.89
N THR A 92 -16.17 -41.14 -22.28
CA THR A 92 -16.04 -40.68 -23.67
C THR A 92 -14.66 -40.04 -23.92
N ALA A 93 -14.27 -39.89 -25.19
CA ALA A 93 -12.99 -39.26 -25.54
C ALA A 93 -13.00 -37.71 -25.47
N GLY A 94 -14.03 -37.10 -24.88
CA GLY A 94 -14.20 -35.63 -24.81
C GLY A 94 -15.58 -35.12 -25.23
N LYS A 95 -16.65 -35.87 -24.93
CA LYS A 95 -18.03 -35.43 -25.19
C LYS A 95 -18.59 -34.66 -24.00
N PHE A 96 -19.22 -33.53 -24.30
CA PHE A 96 -19.90 -32.67 -23.34
C PHE A 96 -21.34 -32.48 -23.78
N SER A 97 -22.31 -32.57 -22.86
CA SER A 97 -23.71 -32.37 -23.22
C SER A 97 -24.55 -31.68 -22.15
N ALA A 98 -25.65 -31.08 -22.59
CA ALA A 98 -26.76 -30.62 -21.77
C ALA A 98 -28.05 -31.19 -22.36
N GLN A 99 -28.95 -31.70 -21.51
CA GLN A 99 -30.19 -32.32 -22.00
C GLN A 99 -31.14 -31.28 -22.60
N ILE A 100 -31.09 -30.04 -22.14
CA ILE A 100 -31.89 -28.92 -22.65
C ILE A 100 -30.98 -27.70 -22.77
N ALA A 101 -30.81 -27.20 -24.00
CA ALA A 101 -30.19 -25.93 -24.32
C ALA A 101 -31.18 -25.08 -25.13
N GLU A 102 -31.36 -23.81 -24.75
CA GLU A 102 -32.05 -22.81 -25.57
C GLU A 102 -31.05 -22.19 -26.54
N ILE A 103 -31.10 -22.64 -27.80
CA ILE A 103 -30.27 -22.07 -28.86
C ILE A 103 -31.04 -20.88 -29.46
N PRO A 104 -30.56 -19.64 -29.31
CA PRO A 104 -31.25 -18.46 -29.81
C PRO A 104 -31.33 -18.45 -31.33
N GLU A 105 -32.39 -17.84 -31.87
CA GLU A 105 -32.49 -17.59 -33.31
C GLU A 105 -31.34 -16.68 -33.77
N GLY A 106 -30.81 -16.92 -34.98
CA GLY A 106 -29.67 -16.17 -35.50
C GLY A 106 -28.30 -16.57 -34.93
N THR A 107 -28.20 -17.66 -34.15
CA THR A 107 -26.91 -18.21 -33.71
C THR A 107 -26.07 -18.65 -34.91
N GLY A 108 -25.02 -17.87 -35.20
CA GLY A 108 -24.05 -18.14 -36.27
C GLY A 108 -22.68 -18.60 -35.76
N LEU A 109 -22.39 -18.40 -34.48
CA LEU A 109 -21.12 -18.76 -33.85
C LEU A 109 -21.33 -19.14 -32.38
N LEU A 110 -20.63 -20.17 -31.92
CA LEU A 110 -20.53 -20.49 -30.50
C LEU A 110 -19.20 -19.97 -29.96
N HIS A 111 -19.22 -19.36 -28.78
CA HIS A 111 -18.00 -19.07 -28.02
C HIS A 111 -17.95 -20.00 -26.82
N ILE A 112 -16.91 -20.83 -26.74
CA ILE A 112 -16.86 -21.95 -25.80
C ILE A 112 -15.62 -21.81 -24.91
N LEU A 113 -15.82 -21.85 -23.60
CA LEU A 113 -14.76 -21.89 -22.60
C LEU A 113 -14.79 -23.21 -21.84
N ILE A 114 -13.61 -23.75 -21.53
CA ILE A 114 -13.49 -24.94 -20.66
C ILE A 114 -13.30 -24.49 -19.21
N GLY A 115 -14.08 -25.09 -18.32
CA GLY A 115 -13.93 -24.96 -16.87
C GLY A 115 -13.86 -26.33 -16.19
N THR A 116 -13.57 -26.34 -14.90
CA THR A 116 -13.66 -27.55 -14.07
C THR A 116 -14.16 -27.21 -12.69
N THR A 117 -14.81 -28.15 -12.02
CA THR A 117 -15.24 -28.03 -10.63
C THR A 117 -14.13 -28.40 -9.63
N LYS A 118 -13.03 -28.98 -10.11
CA LYS A 118 -11.87 -29.40 -9.30
C LYS A 118 -10.77 -28.34 -9.34
N GLY A 119 -10.41 -27.82 -8.17
CA GLY A 119 -9.21 -27.01 -7.94
C GLY A 119 -9.33 -25.55 -8.34
N GLY A 120 -9.71 -24.66 -7.42
CA GLY A 120 -9.53 -23.19 -7.48
C GLY A 120 -9.98 -22.47 -8.76
N THR A 121 -10.75 -23.16 -9.60
CA THR A 121 -11.02 -22.85 -11.00
C THR A 121 -12.15 -21.85 -11.14
N PRO A 122 -12.32 -21.32 -12.36
CA PRO A 122 -13.33 -20.32 -12.59
C PRO A 122 -14.71 -20.79 -12.17
N TYR A 123 -15.33 -20.06 -11.25
CA TYR A 123 -16.66 -20.39 -10.74
C TYR A 123 -17.69 -19.48 -11.38
N ILE A 124 -18.92 -19.99 -11.47
CA ILE A 124 -20.08 -19.29 -12.00
C ILE A 124 -20.71 -18.49 -10.85
N ASP A 125 -20.74 -17.16 -10.96
CA ASP A 125 -21.47 -16.31 -10.01
C ASP A 125 -22.94 -16.20 -10.43
N ALA A 126 -23.79 -17.06 -9.88
CA ALA A 126 -25.23 -17.08 -10.17
C ALA A 126 -26.02 -15.99 -9.43
N ALA A 127 -25.46 -15.33 -8.41
CA ALA A 127 -26.18 -14.37 -7.56
C ALA A 127 -26.46 -13.02 -8.26
N ALA A 128 -25.79 -12.74 -9.37
CA ALA A 128 -25.92 -11.50 -10.12
C ALA A 128 -26.87 -11.57 -11.33
N GLY A 129 -27.58 -12.68 -11.55
CA GLY A 129 -28.44 -12.85 -12.73
C GLY A 129 -27.68 -12.77 -14.05
N LYS A 130 -26.38 -13.11 -14.04
CA LYS A 130 -25.49 -13.17 -15.22
C LYS A 130 -24.47 -14.29 -15.05
N CYS A 131 -24.44 -15.23 -15.99
CA CYS A 131 -23.44 -16.28 -16.08
C CYS A 131 -22.03 -15.70 -16.39
N ALA A 132 -21.25 -15.38 -15.36
CA ALA A 132 -19.88 -14.88 -15.48
C ALA A 132 -18.86 -15.93 -14.99
N LEU A 133 -17.73 -16.04 -15.71
CA LEU A 133 -16.61 -16.91 -15.37
C LEU A 133 -15.53 -16.08 -14.65
N ILE A 134 -15.25 -16.37 -13.39
CA ILE A 134 -14.25 -15.63 -12.59
C ILE A 134 -12.98 -16.46 -12.43
N ASN A 135 -11.92 -16.16 -13.17
CA ASN A 135 -10.63 -16.84 -13.00
C ASN A 135 -9.77 -16.09 -11.96
N ASP A 136 -9.65 -16.66 -10.75
CA ASP A 136 -8.82 -16.11 -9.66
C ASP A 136 -7.51 -16.91 -9.53
N LEU A 137 -6.43 -16.30 -10.01
CA LEU A 137 -5.07 -16.82 -10.01
C LEU A 137 -4.26 -16.32 -8.81
N SER A 138 -4.86 -15.55 -7.90
CA SER A 138 -4.16 -14.92 -6.77
C SER A 138 -3.56 -15.94 -5.80
N LYS A 139 -4.10 -17.16 -5.74
CA LYS A 139 -3.63 -18.25 -4.88
C LYS A 139 -3.52 -19.55 -5.68
N GLN A 140 -2.35 -20.16 -5.71
CA GLN A 140 -2.06 -21.36 -6.50
C GLN A 140 -1.27 -22.38 -5.68
N GLU A 141 -1.54 -23.66 -5.89
CA GLU A 141 -0.91 -24.77 -5.16
C GLU A 141 0.49 -25.10 -5.67
N GLY A 142 0.92 -24.49 -6.79
CA GLY A 142 2.31 -24.55 -7.22
C GLY A 142 2.72 -25.83 -7.92
N THR A 143 1.79 -26.76 -8.11
CA THR A 143 2.02 -28.00 -8.87
C THR A 143 1.69 -27.78 -10.34
N LEU A 144 2.33 -28.54 -11.22
CA LEU A 144 2.05 -28.49 -12.65
C LEU A 144 0.59 -28.84 -12.96
N GLU A 145 0.02 -29.77 -12.19
CA GLU A 145 -1.38 -30.14 -12.27
C GLU A 145 -2.30 -28.97 -11.88
N ASP A 146 -2.07 -28.28 -10.76
CA ASP A 146 -2.88 -27.11 -10.36
C ASP A 146 -2.79 -25.97 -11.37
N ALA A 147 -1.59 -25.71 -11.91
CA ALA A 147 -1.42 -24.69 -12.95
C ALA A 147 -2.17 -25.09 -14.25
N ALA A 148 -2.03 -26.33 -14.71
CA ALA A 148 -2.83 -26.85 -15.81
C ALA A 148 -4.33 -26.75 -15.50
N MET A 149 -4.72 -26.96 -14.24
CA MET A 149 -6.12 -26.90 -13.86
C MET A 149 -6.73 -25.50 -13.98
N ARG A 150 -5.95 -24.48 -13.63
CA ARG A 150 -6.37 -23.07 -13.65
C ARG A 150 -6.30 -22.41 -15.04
N SER A 151 -5.79 -23.13 -16.03
CA SER A 151 -5.61 -22.62 -17.39
C SER A 151 -6.94 -22.47 -18.12
N VAL A 152 -7.05 -21.40 -18.93
CA VAL A 152 -8.26 -21.10 -19.70
C VAL A 152 -8.06 -21.46 -21.16
N PHE A 153 -9.07 -22.11 -21.74
CA PHE A 153 -9.09 -22.55 -23.13
C PHE A 153 -10.38 -22.06 -23.80
N GLN A 154 -10.25 -21.67 -25.06
CA GLN A 154 -11.33 -21.07 -25.85
C GLN A 154 -11.44 -21.69 -27.23
N ALA A 155 -12.66 -21.84 -27.72
CA ALA A 155 -12.96 -22.12 -29.12
C ALA A 155 -14.09 -21.21 -29.63
N ASP A 156 -14.02 -20.82 -30.90
CA ASP A 156 -15.03 -20.00 -31.59
C ASP A 156 -15.50 -20.66 -32.90
N PRO A 157 -16.15 -21.83 -32.86
CA PRO A 157 -16.65 -22.50 -34.05
C PRO A 157 -17.87 -21.77 -34.65
N MET A 158 -17.86 -21.60 -35.98
CA MET A 158 -19.05 -21.20 -36.75
C MET A 158 -20.08 -22.33 -36.72
N THR A 159 -21.36 -22.00 -36.57
CA THR A 159 -22.43 -23.02 -36.57
C THR A 159 -22.75 -23.52 -37.98
N GLU A 160 -22.69 -22.65 -38.98
CA GLU A 160 -22.91 -23.01 -40.37
C GLU A 160 -21.92 -24.07 -40.84
N GLY A 161 -22.44 -25.19 -41.36
CA GLY A 161 -21.63 -26.31 -41.85
C GLY A 161 -20.97 -27.18 -40.77
N ASN A 162 -21.00 -26.80 -39.48
CA ASN A 162 -20.36 -27.57 -38.40
C ASN A 162 -21.35 -28.07 -37.34
N LEU A 163 -22.44 -27.35 -37.09
CA LEU A 163 -23.47 -27.75 -36.13
C LEU A 163 -24.49 -28.66 -36.83
N ASP A 164 -24.43 -29.96 -36.51
CA ASP A 164 -25.38 -30.95 -37.02
C ASP A 164 -26.67 -30.90 -36.19
N VAL A 165 -27.74 -30.34 -36.77
CA VAL A 165 -29.05 -30.19 -36.13
C VAL A 165 -30.00 -31.26 -36.66
N ASN A 166 -30.42 -32.16 -35.77
CA ASN A 166 -31.45 -33.16 -36.05
C ASN A 166 -32.75 -32.75 -35.35
N THR A 167 -33.71 -32.28 -36.13
CA THR A 167 -35.02 -31.80 -35.64
C THR A 167 -35.93 -32.94 -35.16
N GLU A 168 -35.84 -34.13 -35.75
CA GLU A 168 -36.65 -35.30 -35.36
C GLU A 168 -36.24 -35.84 -33.99
N LYS A 169 -34.93 -35.86 -33.70
CA LYS A 169 -34.36 -36.32 -32.43
C LYS A 169 -34.19 -35.21 -31.40
N ASN A 170 -34.50 -33.97 -31.77
CA ASN A 170 -34.31 -32.77 -30.97
C ASN A 170 -32.89 -32.62 -30.41
N THR A 171 -31.87 -32.79 -31.26
CA THR A 171 -30.45 -32.72 -30.91
C THR A 171 -29.67 -31.78 -31.81
N ALA A 172 -28.69 -31.08 -31.26
CA ALA A 172 -27.63 -30.38 -32.00
C ALA A 172 -26.25 -30.89 -31.54
N THR A 173 -25.40 -31.28 -32.49
CA THR A 173 -24.06 -31.80 -32.20
C THR A 173 -22.98 -31.05 -32.96
N LEU A 174 -21.92 -30.66 -32.26
CA LEU A 174 -20.70 -30.11 -32.85
C LEU A 174 -19.55 -31.08 -32.67
N ASN A 175 -18.86 -31.44 -33.75
CA ASN A 175 -17.77 -32.41 -33.73
C ASN A 175 -16.40 -31.75 -33.98
N ASN A 176 -15.34 -32.37 -33.44
CA ASN A 176 -13.94 -31.99 -33.68
C ASN A 176 -13.60 -30.55 -33.28
N VAL A 177 -14.21 -30.04 -32.21
CA VAL A 177 -13.87 -28.70 -31.71
C VAL A 177 -12.43 -28.69 -31.21
N THR A 178 -11.65 -27.72 -31.69
CA THR A 178 -10.27 -27.50 -31.29
C THR A 178 -10.19 -26.25 -30.43
N PHE A 179 -9.54 -26.37 -29.27
CA PHE A 179 -9.42 -25.30 -28.31
C PHE A 179 -8.02 -24.67 -28.34
N ALA A 180 -7.98 -23.34 -28.24
CA ALA A 180 -6.74 -22.58 -28.11
C ALA A 180 -6.55 -22.15 -26.65
N PRO A 181 -5.33 -22.25 -26.10
CA PRO A 181 -5.01 -21.71 -24.78
C PRO A 181 -5.12 -20.18 -24.76
N LYS A 182 -5.50 -19.64 -23.62
CA LYS A 182 -5.52 -18.20 -23.35
C LYS A 182 -4.58 -17.80 -22.22
N THR A 183 -4.23 -18.74 -21.35
CA THR A 183 -3.23 -18.56 -20.30
C THR A 183 -1.90 -19.22 -20.67
N SER A 184 -0.84 -18.88 -19.93
CA SER A 184 0.48 -19.52 -19.96
C SER A 184 0.81 -20.08 -18.58
N VAL A 185 1.87 -20.89 -18.48
CA VAL A 185 2.41 -21.34 -17.19
C VAL A 185 3.83 -20.83 -17.01
N LEU A 186 4.14 -20.37 -15.80
CA LEU A 186 5.49 -20.06 -15.35
C LEU A 186 5.97 -21.18 -14.45
N LYS A 187 7.15 -21.71 -14.75
CA LYS A 187 7.94 -22.58 -13.89
C LYS A 187 8.95 -21.73 -13.14
N LEU A 188 8.66 -21.41 -11.90
CA LEU A 188 9.56 -20.71 -10.99
C LEU A 188 10.61 -21.70 -10.52
N GLN A 189 11.88 -21.47 -10.83
CA GLN A 189 13.02 -22.25 -10.36
C GLN A 189 13.88 -21.38 -9.45
N LEU A 190 13.76 -21.60 -8.14
CA LEU A 190 14.32 -20.74 -7.12
C LEU A 190 15.50 -21.44 -6.46
N THR A 191 16.70 -20.89 -6.62
CA THR A 191 17.91 -21.44 -6.01
C THR A 191 18.17 -20.73 -4.69
N PHE A 192 18.04 -21.44 -3.57
CA PHE A 192 18.30 -20.90 -2.23
C PHE A 192 19.78 -21.07 -1.86
N PRO A 193 20.30 -20.27 -0.90
CA PRO A 193 21.65 -20.46 -0.38
C PRO A 193 21.83 -21.86 0.21
N GLU A 194 23.06 -22.37 0.18
CA GLU A 194 23.38 -23.67 0.81
C GLU A 194 22.97 -23.68 2.30
N GLY A 195 22.48 -24.83 2.77
CA GLY A 195 22.01 -25.00 4.15
C GLY A 195 20.58 -24.50 4.43
N VAL A 196 19.89 -23.90 3.46
CA VAL A 196 18.47 -23.55 3.59
C VAL A 196 17.59 -24.75 3.21
N THR A 197 16.78 -25.24 4.17
CA THR A 197 15.81 -26.32 3.93
C THR A 197 14.48 -25.72 3.50
N VAL A 198 14.10 -25.88 2.23
CA VAL A 198 12.79 -25.49 1.71
C VAL A 198 11.86 -26.69 1.68
N ALA A 199 10.62 -26.54 2.14
CA ALA A 199 9.64 -27.61 2.14
C ALA A 199 8.64 -27.47 0.97
N LYS A 200 8.12 -28.60 0.49
CA LYS A 200 6.92 -28.60 -0.36
C LYS A 200 5.77 -27.94 0.40
N GLY A 201 5.03 -27.07 -0.28
CA GLY A 201 3.94 -26.30 0.32
C GLY A 201 4.36 -24.94 0.90
N THR A 202 5.67 -24.62 1.00
CA THR A 202 6.14 -23.28 1.40
C THR A 202 5.52 -22.22 0.49
N ALA A 203 4.93 -21.17 1.09
CA ALA A 203 4.28 -20.11 0.34
C ALA A 203 5.32 -19.12 -0.23
N LEU A 204 5.17 -18.81 -1.51
CA LEU A 204 5.93 -17.81 -2.24
C LEU A 204 5.01 -16.63 -2.56
N THR A 205 5.48 -15.41 -2.32
CA THR A 205 4.86 -14.19 -2.82
C THR A 205 5.54 -13.81 -4.11
N VAL A 206 4.80 -13.82 -5.21
CA VAL A 206 5.27 -13.44 -6.54
C VAL A 206 4.59 -12.12 -6.91
N GLN A 207 5.39 -11.11 -7.23
CA GLN A 207 4.91 -9.81 -7.69
C GLN A 207 5.42 -9.56 -9.10
N ALA A 208 4.52 -9.15 -9.98
CA ALA A 208 4.87 -8.82 -11.35
C ALA A 208 4.11 -7.60 -11.84
N ASP A 209 4.78 -6.79 -12.63
CA ASP A 209 4.21 -5.59 -13.23
C ASP A 209 3.34 -5.90 -14.44
N ALA A 210 2.34 -5.03 -14.65
CA ALA A 210 1.53 -4.97 -15.87
C ALA A 210 0.85 -6.31 -16.25
N THR A 211 0.25 -6.95 -15.25
CA THR A 211 -0.49 -8.22 -15.37
C THR A 211 -1.73 -8.22 -14.46
N TYR A 212 -2.52 -9.31 -14.47
CA TYR A 212 -3.66 -9.53 -13.58
C TYR A 212 -3.56 -10.86 -12.83
N ASN A 213 -3.98 -10.87 -11.56
CA ASN A 213 -4.18 -12.09 -10.77
C ASN A 213 -5.66 -12.53 -10.72
N LYS A 214 -6.60 -11.71 -11.21
CA LYS A 214 -8.02 -12.06 -11.30
C LYS A 214 -8.63 -11.48 -12.58
N VAL A 215 -9.39 -12.29 -13.29
CA VAL A 215 -10.09 -11.90 -14.53
C VAL A 215 -11.55 -12.32 -14.44
N GLN A 216 -12.46 -11.40 -14.74
CA GLN A 216 -13.89 -11.68 -14.85
C GLN A 216 -14.29 -11.68 -16.33
N ILE A 217 -14.72 -12.84 -16.81
CA ILE A 217 -15.22 -13.04 -18.16
C ILE A 217 -16.74 -12.98 -18.09
N SER A 218 -17.28 -11.83 -18.48
CA SER A 218 -18.73 -11.60 -18.58
C SER A 218 -19.16 -11.54 -20.04
N GLY A 219 -20.28 -12.18 -20.36
CA GLY A 219 -20.79 -12.23 -21.72
C GLY A 219 -19.87 -12.94 -22.72
N GLY A 220 -18.93 -13.79 -22.27
CA GLY A 220 -18.16 -14.67 -23.15
C GLY A 220 -16.98 -14.05 -23.89
N ASN A 221 -16.54 -12.82 -23.61
CA ASN A 221 -15.28 -12.34 -24.20
C ASN A 221 -14.12 -12.55 -23.22
N PRO A 222 -13.00 -13.19 -23.59
CA PRO A 222 -11.73 -13.05 -22.85
C PRO A 222 -10.83 -11.93 -23.38
N GLY A 223 -11.26 -11.22 -24.44
CA GLY A 223 -10.53 -10.12 -25.06
C GLY A 223 -10.44 -8.85 -24.20
N GLY A 224 -9.76 -7.82 -24.73
CA GLY A 224 -9.26 -6.64 -23.98
C GLY A 224 -10.27 -5.83 -23.13
N SER A 225 -11.57 -6.11 -23.24
CA SER A 225 -12.63 -5.54 -22.41
C SER A 225 -12.91 -6.32 -21.12
N SER A 226 -12.44 -7.56 -21.02
CA SER A 226 -12.67 -8.50 -19.91
C SER A 226 -11.46 -8.64 -18.99
N THR A 227 -10.29 -8.31 -19.53
CA THR A 227 -9.15 -7.84 -18.75
C THR A 227 -9.46 -6.41 -18.30
N PRO A 228 -9.34 -6.06 -17.01
CA PRO A 228 -9.56 -4.69 -16.54
C PRO A 228 -8.75 -3.70 -17.40
N ALA A 229 -9.40 -2.81 -18.15
CA ALA A 229 -8.71 -1.92 -19.07
C ALA A 229 -7.59 -1.14 -18.35
N GLY A 230 -6.35 -1.41 -18.73
CA GLY A 230 -5.15 -0.79 -18.17
C GLY A 230 -4.76 -1.31 -16.77
N ALA A 231 -4.15 -2.51 -16.69
CA ALA A 231 -3.35 -2.89 -15.53
C ALA A 231 -2.27 -1.82 -15.27
N LYS A 232 -2.55 -0.89 -14.37
CA LYS A 232 -1.58 0.05 -13.83
C LYS A 232 -1.21 -0.45 -12.44
N GLY A 233 -0.03 -1.04 -12.30
CA GLY A 233 0.52 -1.48 -11.01
C GLY A 233 1.06 -2.91 -10.99
N LYS A 234 1.42 -3.36 -9.77
CA LYS A 234 1.96 -4.69 -9.46
C LYS A 234 0.85 -5.65 -9.08
N ALA A 235 0.71 -6.77 -9.80
CA ALA A 235 -0.14 -7.88 -9.36
C ALA A 235 0.63 -8.77 -8.37
N THR A 236 -0.07 -9.27 -7.37
CA THR A 236 0.53 -10.17 -6.35
C THR A 236 -0.15 -11.54 -6.41
N PHE A 237 0.67 -12.58 -6.42
CA PHE A 237 0.26 -13.98 -6.41
C PHE A 237 0.88 -14.67 -5.19
N THR A 238 0.12 -15.56 -4.56
CA THR A 238 0.62 -16.51 -3.57
C THR A 238 0.69 -17.88 -4.22
N VAL A 239 1.90 -18.42 -4.40
CA VAL A 239 2.14 -19.69 -5.07
C VAL A 239 2.89 -20.60 -4.11
N LYS A 240 2.44 -21.84 -3.89
CA LYS A 240 3.19 -22.77 -3.04
C LYS A 240 4.36 -23.39 -3.80
N VAL A 241 5.36 -23.88 -3.07
CA VAL A 241 6.41 -24.74 -3.64
C VAL A 241 5.81 -26.10 -3.97
N GLY A 242 5.86 -26.52 -5.24
CA GLY A 242 5.33 -27.80 -5.70
C GLY A 242 6.34 -28.94 -5.57
N GLU A 243 7.61 -28.64 -5.79
CA GLU A 243 8.73 -29.60 -5.85
C GLU A 243 9.99 -29.00 -5.22
N VAL A 244 10.85 -29.86 -4.65
CA VAL A 244 12.15 -29.46 -4.07
C VAL A 244 13.20 -30.48 -4.50
N SER A 245 14.34 -30.01 -4.97
CA SER A 245 15.51 -30.81 -5.30
C SER A 245 16.76 -30.13 -4.77
N GLY A 246 17.34 -30.65 -3.69
CA GLY A 246 18.45 -29.98 -2.99
C GLY A 246 18.04 -28.59 -2.49
N ASN A 247 18.83 -27.57 -2.86
CA ASN A 247 18.57 -26.15 -2.56
C ASN A 247 17.69 -25.46 -3.62
N VAL A 248 17.15 -26.19 -4.60
CA VAL A 248 16.29 -25.64 -5.64
C VAL A 248 14.83 -25.98 -5.35
N ALA A 249 13.99 -24.97 -5.20
CA ALA A 249 12.54 -25.11 -5.11
C ALA A 249 11.91 -24.79 -6.47
N THR A 250 10.95 -25.62 -6.89
CA THR A 250 10.18 -25.40 -8.11
C THR A 250 8.71 -25.19 -7.78
N ALA A 251 8.11 -24.17 -8.41
CA ALA A 251 6.68 -23.91 -8.34
C ALA A 251 6.15 -23.59 -9.75
N TYR A 252 4.91 -23.99 -10.00
CA TYR A 252 4.21 -23.73 -11.25
C TYR A 252 3.04 -22.79 -11.00
N MET A 253 2.92 -21.74 -11.80
CA MET A 253 1.79 -20.82 -11.72
C MET A 253 1.24 -20.49 -13.09
N THR A 254 -0.08 -20.40 -13.16
CA THR A 254 -0.83 -19.96 -14.35
C THR A 254 -0.90 -18.45 -14.39
N ILE A 255 -0.87 -17.91 -15.61
CA ILE A 255 -0.89 -16.49 -15.87
C ILE A 255 -1.58 -16.11 -17.18
N TRP A 256 -2.12 -14.89 -17.24
CA TRP A 256 -2.59 -14.24 -18.47
C TRP A 256 -1.44 -13.51 -19.19
N PRO A 257 -1.08 -13.93 -20.42
CA PRO A 257 -0.10 -13.27 -21.28
C PRO A 257 -0.73 -12.12 -22.12
N ASN A 258 0.12 -11.36 -22.81
CA ASN A 258 -0.22 -10.25 -23.72
C ASN A 258 -1.07 -9.12 -23.11
N VAL A 259 -0.87 -8.83 -21.81
CA VAL A 259 -1.53 -7.70 -21.14
C VAL A 259 -0.90 -6.36 -21.51
N SER A 260 0.43 -6.34 -21.66
CA SER A 260 1.19 -5.16 -22.08
C SER A 260 2.49 -5.56 -22.77
N GLU A 261 3.20 -4.59 -23.38
CA GLU A 261 4.50 -4.85 -24.02
C GLU A 261 5.62 -5.14 -23.02
N ASN A 262 5.46 -4.70 -21.77
CA ASN A 262 6.46 -4.83 -20.69
C ASN A 262 6.00 -5.80 -19.59
N GLU A 263 5.00 -6.64 -19.87
CA GLU A 263 4.50 -7.63 -18.91
C GLU A 263 5.65 -8.53 -18.42
N PHE A 264 5.72 -8.76 -17.11
CA PHE A 264 6.75 -9.65 -16.53
C PHE A 264 8.20 -9.25 -16.84
N SER A 265 8.44 -7.97 -17.19
CA SER A 265 9.79 -7.41 -17.31
C SER A 265 10.58 -7.57 -16.01
N THR A 266 9.89 -7.40 -14.88
CA THR A 266 10.41 -7.66 -13.54
C THR A 266 9.47 -8.58 -12.77
N VAL A 267 10.01 -9.67 -12.22
CA VAL A 267 9.30 -10.57 -11.31
C VAL A 267 10.05 -10.61 -9.99
N ASN A 268 9.41 -10.14 -8.94
CA ASN A 268 9.93 -10.19 -7.58
C ASN A 268 9.33 -11.39 -6.85
N ILE A 269 10.18 -12.22 -6.28
CA ILE A 269 9.77 -13.45 -5.59
C ILE A 269 10.31 -13.37 -4.18
N SER A 270 9.46 -13.62 -3.19
CA SER A 270 9.85 -13.58 -1.78
C SER A 270 9.17 -14.67 -0.96
N THR A 271 9.82 -15.08 0.11
CA THR A 271 9.28 -16.07 1.05
C THR A 271 9.92 -15.88 2.43
N GLU A 272 9.31 -16.49 3.44
CA GLU A 272 9.84 -16.56 4.79
C GLU A 272 9.96 -18.03 5.21
N ILE A 273 11.14 -18.42 5.67
CA ILE A 273 11.46 -19.78 6.11
C ILE A 273 12.14 -19.66 7.47
N ASP A 274 11.58 -20.29 8.49
CA ASP A 274 12.07 -20.24 9.88
C ASP A 274 12.32 -18.81 10.40
N GLY A 275 11.41 -17.88 10.10
CA GLY A 275 11.52 -16.47 10.48
C GLY A 275 12.53 -15.64 9.67
N LYS A 276 13.22 -16.25 8.70
CA LYS A 276 14.18 -15.58 7.82
C LYS A 276 13.53 -15.29 6.47
N LYS A 277 13.63 -14.03 6.03
CA LYS A 277 13.10 -13.60 4.74
C LYS A 277 14.11 -13.87 3.63
N TYR A 278 13.62 -14.30 2.48
CA TYR A 278 14.40 -14.50 1.27
C TYR A 278 13.70 -13.80 0.12
N ALA A 279 14.47 -13.18 -0.78
CA ALA A 279 13.94 -12.56 -1.99
C ALA A 279 14.88 -12.78 -3.19
N GLY A 280 14.29 -12.90 -4.37
CA GLY A 280 14.97 -12.97 -5.65
C GLY A 280 14.24 -12.12 -6.67
N GLU A 281 14.99 -11.60 -7.63
CA GLU A 281 14.45 -10.83 -8.75
C GLU A 281 14.78 -11.57 -10.05
N TYR A 282 13.80 -11.64 -10.94
CA TYR A 282 13.99 -12.09 -12.30
C TYR A 282 13.71 -10.94 -13.26
N LEU A 283 14.72 -10.63 -14.09
CA LEU A 283 14.64 -9.61 -15.13
C LEU A 283 14.55 -10.32 -16.48
N LYS A 284 13.43 -10.14 -17.18
CA LYS A 284 13.24 -10.72 -18.52
C LYS A 284 13.93 -9.84 -19.55
N ASN A 285 14.80 -10.42 -20.37
CA ASN A 285 15.28 -9.74 -21.58
C ASN A 285 14.08 -9.48 -22.52
N HIS A 286 13.86 -8.23 -22.89
CA HIS A 286 12.66 -7.71 -23.58
C HIS A 286 12.38 -8.28 -24.99
N ALA A 287 13.13 -9.29 -25.44
CA ALA A 287 13.06 -9.78 -26.82
C ALA A 287 11.80 -10.61 -27.15
N ALA A 288 10.96 -11.00 -26.18
CA ALA A 288 9.73 -11.76 -26.45
C ALA A 288 8.60 -11.48 -25.43
N LYS A 289 7.37 -11.29 -25.90
CA LYS A 289 6.13 -11.25 -25.09
C LYS A 289 5.82 -12.63 -24.52
N LEU A 290 5.01 -12.75 -23.46
CA LEU A 290 4.49 -14.07 -23.07
C LEU A 290 3.44 -14.49 -24.11
N GLU A 291 3.34 -15.77 -24.38
CA GLU A 291 2.43 -16.33 -25.38
C GLU A 291 1.60 -17.44 -24.75
N ALA A 292 0.30 -17.39 -24.98
CA ALA A 292 -0.62 -18.38 -24.46
C ALA A 292 -0.24 -19.79 -24.90
N GLY A 293 -0.44 -20.76 -24.00
CA GLY A 293 -0.11 -22.16 -24.23
C GLY A 293 1.36 -22.52 -24.06
N LYS A 294 2.23 -21.55 -23.75
CA LYS A 294 3.65 -21.83 -23.49
C LYS A 294 3.93 -21.96 -22.00
N LEU A 295 4.99 -22.69 -21.70
CA LEU A 295 5.61 -22.76 -20.38
C LEU A 295 6.91 -21.97 -20.42
N TYR A 296 7.07 -21.04 -19.49
CA TYR A 296 8.28 -20.23 -19.34
C TYR A 296 8.99 -20.56 -18.05
N THR A 297 10.30 -20.68 -18.09
CA THR A 297 11.12 -20.86 -16.88
C THR A 297 11.54 -19.49 -16.35
N VAL A 298 11.25 -19.24 -15.08
CA VAL A 298 11.68 -18.07 -14.31
C VAL A 298 12.70 -18.58 -13.30
N ALA A 299 13.98 -18.52 -13.67
CA ALA A 299 15.07 -18.97 -12.82
C ALA A 299 15.69 -17.77 -12.09
N THR A 300 15.72 -17.79 -10.77
CA THR A 300 16.38 -16.75 -9.97
C THR A 300 17.04 -17.33 -8.72
N ALA A 301 18.11 -16.66 -8.28
CA ALA A 301 18.75 -16.94 -7.01
C ALA A 301 18.02 -16.17 -5.90
N MET A 302 17.73 -16.86 -4.81
CA MET A 302 17.11 -16.27 -3.63
C MET A 302 18.21 -15.81 -2.67
N ALA A 303 18.22 -14.54 -2.32
CA ALA A 303 19.10 -13.98 -1.32
C ALA A 303 18.38 -13.88 0.02
N LYS A 304 19.04 -14.33 1.09
CA LYS A 304 18.58 -14.05 2.46
C LYS A 304 18.57 -12.55 2.66
N GLN A 305 17.43 -12.02 3.07
CA GLN A 305 17.28 -10.61 3.40
C GLN A 305 17.85 -10.34 4.78
N LYS A 306 18.63 -9.26 4.89
CA LYS A 306 19.17 -8.84 6.17
C LYS A 306 18.03 -8.41 7.09
N THR A 307 18.11 -8.79 8.36
CA THR A 307 17.22 -8.25 9.39
C THR A 307 17.61 -6.80 9.63
N GLU A 308 16.73 -5.86 9.31
CA GLU A 308 16.98 -4.45 9.55
C GLU A 308 16.54 -4.06 10.97
N LYS A 309 17.39 -3.32 11.68
CA LYS A 309 17.10 -2.71 12.98
C LYS A 309 17.46 -1.23 12.93
N THR A 310 16.50 -0.36 13.18
CA THR A 310 16.75 1.06 13.40
C THR A 310 16.87 1.30 14.90
N ILE A 311 17.82 2.12 15.33
CA ILE A 311 18.06 2.43 16.75
C ILE A 311 18.38 3.92 16.86
N TRP A 312 17.71 4.61 17.77
CA TRP A 312 18.07 5.97 18.17
C TRP A 312 18.76 5.94 19.51
N VAL A 313 19.88 6.65 19.63
CA VAL A 313 20.64 6.75 20.87
C VAL A 313 21.08 8.19 21.12
N LYS A 314 21.42 8.49 22.37
CA LYS A 314 22.03 9.74 22.77
C LYS A 314 23.42 9.89 22.14
N ASP A 315 23.95 11.10 22.15
CA ASP A 315 25.27 11.43 21.63
C ASP A 315 26.42 10.84 22.44
N ASN A 316 26.18 10.34 23.65
CA ASN A 316 27.24 9.71 24.43
C ASN A 316 27.72 8.42 23.77
N GLU A 317 28.98 8.09 23.99
CA GLU A 317 29.53 6.80 23.61
C GLU A 317 28.75 5.66 24.29
N ALA A 318 28.33 4.66 23.50
CA ALA A 318 27.44 3.61 24.00
C ALA A 318 27.53 2.33 23.18
N ASP A 319 27.35 1.19 23.86
CA ASP A 319 26.92 -0.05 23.23
C ASP A 319 25.44 0.08 22.87
N VAL A 320 25.12 0.00 21.59
CA VAL A 320 23.77 0.32 21.08
C VAL A 320 22.94 -0.92 20.73
N ALA A 321 23.60 -2.06 20.54
CA ALA A 321 22.92 -3.34 20.34
C ALA A 321 23.84 -4.53 20.59
N ASP A 322 23.27 -5.60 21.13
CA ASP A 322 23.85 -6.93 20.97
C ASP A 322 23.61 -7.39 19.53
N ALA A 323 24.66 -7.87 18.88
CA ALA A 323 24.60 -8.40 17.52
C ALA A 323 25.02 -9.88 17.50
N VAL A 324 24.67 -10.55 16.42
CA VAL A 324 25.05 -11.94 16.18
C VAL A 324 26.50 -12.02 15.71
N ASP A 325 27.10 -13.21 15.80
CA ASP A 325 28.40 -13.47 15.19
C ASP A 325 28.32 -13.37 13.66
N GLY A 326 29.36 -12.81 13.03
CA GLY A 326 29.47 -12.78 11.59
C GLY A 326 30.44 -11.73 11.05
N THR A 327 30.54 -11.64 9.73
CA THR A 327 31.35 -10.64 9.06
C THR A 327 30.81 -9.23 9.34
N VAL A 328 31.69 -8.33 9.72
CA VAL A 328 31.38 -6.93 9.99
C VAL A 328 31.66 -6.10 8.75
N ASN A 329 30.69 -5.28 8.36
CA ASN A 329 30.87 -4.25 7.35
C ASN A 329 30.22 -2.96 7.85
N SER A 330 31.03 -1.96 8.18
CA SER A 330 30.55 -0.64 8.63
C SER A 330 30.70 0.38 7.52
N GLU A 331 29.63 1.10 7.23
CA GLU A 331 29.61 2.25 6.32
C GLU A 331 29.96 3.57 7.07
N ALA A 332 30.03 3.50 8.41
CA ALA A 332 30.34 4.62 9.29
C ALA A 332 31.58 4.33 10.15
N ASP A 333 32.53 5.26 10.18
CA ASP A 333 33.79 5.19 10.95
C ASP A 333 33.61 5.35 12.47
N TRP A 334 32.43 5.81 12.89
CA TRP A 334 32.02 5.96 14.28
C TRP A 334 31.19 4.78 14.82
N LEU A 335 30.84 3.82 13.96
CA LEU A 335 30.23 2.54 14.36
C LEU A 335 31.27 1.43 14.26
N THR A 336 31.43 0.68 15.35
CA THR A 336 32.36 -0.45 15.42
C THR A 336 31.67 -1.68 16.00
N TYR A 337 32.29 -2.84 15.87
CA TYR A 337 31.81 -4.09 16.46
C TYR A 337 32.93 -4.73 17.27
N ALA A 338 32.68 -4.95 18.56
CA ALA A 338 33.60 -5.61 19.47
C ALA A 338 32.83 -6.33 20.57
N ALA A 339 33.38 -7.45 21.06
CA ALA A 339 32.80 -8.23 22.16
C ALA A 339 31.29 -8.57 22.00
N GLY A 340 30.85 -8.86 20.77
CA GLY A 340 29.46 -9.23 20.49
C GLY A 340 28.50 -8.05 20.33
N LYS A 341 28.99 -6.81 20.36
CA LYS A 341 28.14 -5.60 20.39
C LYS A 341 28.49 -4.60 19.31
N VAL A 342 27.46 -3.91 18.83
CA VAL A 342 27.60 -2.69 18.04
C VAL A 342 27.85 -1.53 18.99
N HIS A 343 28.95 -0.83 18.76
CA HIS A 343 29.40 0.29 19.57
C HIS A 343 29.41 1.58 18.76
N ALA A 344 28.82 2.64 19.30
CA ALA A 344 28.78 3.96 18.71
C ALA A 344 29.68 4.92 19.50
N LYS A 345 30.65 5.55 18.82
CA LYS A 345 31.45 6.63 19.41
C LYS A 345 30.59 7.85 19.73
N ALA A 346 31.04 8.69 20.65
CA ALA A 346 30.34 9.93 20.97
C ALA A 346 30.14 10.83 19.72
N ASN A 347 28.99 11.51 19.64
CA ASN A 347 28.70 12.51 18.61
C ASN A 347 29.04 13.91 19.12
N GLU A 348 30.11 14.48 18.57
CA GLU A 348 30.58 15.83 18.91
C GLU A 348 30.32 16.84 17.78
N THR A 349 29.57 16.44 16.75
CA THR A 349 29.40 17.24 15.53
C THR A 349 28.42 18.42 15.71
N GLY A 350 27.62 18.41 16.77
CA GLY A 350 26.57 19.41 17.01
C GLY A 350 25.38 19.29 16.05
N ALA A 351 25.20 18.12 15.43
CA ALA A 351 24.08 17.81 14.56
C ALA A 351 23.70 16.32 14.68
N PRO A 352 22.43 15.95 14.42
CA PRO A 352 22.06 14.55 14.38
C PRO A 352 22.83 13.84 13.26
N ARG A 353 23.26 12.61 13.51
CA ARG A 353 23.96 11.78 12.50
C ARG A 353 23.40 10.36 12.46
N THR A 354 23.39 9.79 11.26
CA THR A 354 22.92 8.42 11.03
C THR A 354 24.00 7.61 10.33
N GLY A 355 24.21 6.38 10.78
CA GLY A 355 25.23 5.48 10.26
C GLY A 355 24.69 4.06 10.16
N VAL A 356 25.31 3.26 9.29
CA VAL A 356 24.92 1.87 9.04
C VAL A 356 26.09 0.95 9.33
N ILE A 357 25.81 -0.14 10.05
CA ILE A 357 26.73 -1.25 10.25
C ILE A 357 25.99 -2.57 10.03
N THR A 358 26.54 -3.44 9.19
CA THR A 358 26.07 -4.81 9.04
C THR A 358 26.97 -5.73 9.85
N VAL A 359 26.36 -6.59 10.67
CA VAL A 359 27.05 -7.69 11.35
C VAL A 359 26.33 -8.99 11.01
N GLY A 360 27.00 -9.87 10.27
CA GLY A 360 26.39 -11.08 9.73
C GLY A 360 25.15 -10.76 8.89
N ASP A 361 24.00 -11.28 9.30
CA ASP A 361 22.72 -11.09 8.62
C ASP A 361 21.89 -9.92 9.16
N VAL A 362 22.42 -9.12 10.09
CA VAL A 362 21.70 -8.00 10.70
C VAL A 362 22.29 -6.68 10.22
N LYS A 363 21.44 -5.78 9.72
CA LYS A 363 21.79 -4.41 9.34
C LYS A 363 21.25 -3.45 10.38
N PHE A 364 22.13 -2.77 11.09
CA PHE A 364 21.79 -1.75 12.07
C PHE A 364 21.90 -0.37 11.43
N THR A 365 20.81 0.40 11.50
CA THR A 365 20.76 1.83 11.19
C THR A 365 20.70 2.59 12.50
N VAL A 366 21.80 3.22 12.89
CA VAL A 366 21.93 3.90 14.19
C VAL A 366 21.87 5.40 13.96
N THR A 367 21.00 6.10 14.68
CA THR A 367 20.92 7.56 14.70
C THR A 367 21.34 8.06 16.08
N GLN A 368 22.37 8.91 16.13
CA GLN A 368 22.74 9.67 17.33
C GLN A 368 22.11 11.06 17.27
N ILE A 369 21.40 11.42 18.32
CA ILE A 369 20.58 12.63 18.38
C ILE A 369 20.33 13.07 19.82
N GLU A 370 20.52 14.35 20.10
CA GLU A 370 20.16 15.01 21.36
C GLU A 370 19.54 16.41 21.12
N PRO A 371 18.83 17.00 22.11
CA PRO A 371 18.23 18.34 21.95
C PRO A 371 19.24 19.42 21.54
N LYS A 372 20.48 19.33 22.03
CA LYS A 372 21.55 20.29 21.73
C LYS A 372 21.94 20.30 20.25
N ASP A 373 21.73 19.20 19.53
CA ASP A 373 22.08 19.06 18.12
C ASP A 373 21.20 19.91 17.20
N PHE A 374 20.09 20.43 17.71
CA PHE A 374 19.18 21.28 16.97
C PHE A 374 19.43 22.78 17.19
N LYS A 375 20.50 23.14 17.89
CA LYS A 375 20.93 24.54 17.99
C LYS A 375 21.60 24.97 16.68
N GLY A 376 21.34 26.21 16.26
CA GLY A 376 21.89 26.79 15.03
C GLY A 376 20.92 27.72 14.32
N THR A 377 21.26 28.07 13.08
CA THR A 377 20.46 28.93 12.21
C THR A 377 19.44 28.13 11.42
N TYR A 378 18.20 28.60 11.42
CA TYR A 378 17.08 28.02 10.72
C TYR A 378 16.43 29.05 9.80
N THR A 379 15.96 28.61 8.64
CA THR A 379 14.99 29.38 7.87
C THR A 379 13.61 29.11 8.44
N PHE A 380 12.96 30.14 8.98
CA PHE A 380 11.57 30.09 9.39
C PHE A 380 10.66 30.56 8.26
N THR A 381 9.60 29.82 7.97
CA THR A 381 8.63 30.14 6.91
C THR A 381 7.21 30.12 7.47
N ALA A 382 6.47 31.21 7.28
CA ALA A 382 5.07 31.35 7.72
C ALA A 382 4.32 32.39 6.87
N LYS A 383 3.01 32.51 7.08
CA LYS A 383 2.24 33.69 6.67
C LYS A 383 2.35 34.76 7.74
N VAL A 384 2.65 36.00 7.35
CA VAL A 384 2.86 37.10 8.30
C VAL A 384 1.74 38.12 8.20
N PHE A 385 1.13 38.46 9.34
CA PHE A 385 0.37 39.70 9.50
C PHE A 385 1.20 40.69 10.30
N ALA A 386 1.19 41.95 9.83
CA ALA A 386 1.78 43.07 10.55
C ALA A 386 0.66 43.79 11.31
N GLY A 387 0.82 43.88 12.63
CA GLY A 387 -0.09 44.61 13.49
C GLY A 387 0.22 46.10 13.51
N LYS A 388 -0.67 46.88 14.14
CA LYS A 388 -0.51 48.34 14.25
C LYS A 388 0.47 48.76 15.36
N VAL A 389 0.82 47.83 16.26
CA VAL A 389 1.71 48.09 17.39
C VAL A 389 3.10 47.55 17.09
N ALA A 390 4.05 48.42 16.73
CA ALA A 390 5.48 48.10 16.63
C ALA A 390 5.81 46.77 15.92
N SER A 391 5.26 46.55 14.72
CA SER A 391 5.51 45.33 13.94
C SER A 391 6.97 45.22 13.52
N TYR A 392 7.59 44.07 13.78
CA TYR A 392 8.97 43.76 13.37
C TYR A 392 9.05 43.27 11.91
N HIS A 393 8.00 42.61 11.45
CA HIS A 393 7.91 42.08 10.09
C HIS A 393 6.70 42.64 9.35
N ALA A 394 6.92 43.14 8.13
CA ALA A 394 5.84 43.52 7.22
C ALA A 394 4.97 42.30 6.84
N ALA A 395 3.70 42.57 6.58
CA ALA A 395 2.74 41.55 6.16
C ALA A 395 3.14 40.94 4.81
N GLN A 396 3.20 39.60 4.72
CA GLN A 396 3.64 38.89 3.52
C GLN A 396 3.20 37.42 3.56
N ASP A 397 2.87 36.84 2.40
CA ASP A 397 2.37 35.48 2.27
C ASP A 397 2.90 34.77 0.99
N PRO A 398 3.88 33.85 1.08
CA PRO A 398 4.64 33.45 2.28
C PRO A 398 5.82 34.41 2.57
N LYS A 399 6.29 34.44 3.82
CA LYS A 399 7.57 35.06 4.20
C LYS A 399 8.56 34.00 4.67
N SER A 400 9.84 34.22 4.44
CA SER A 400 10.92 33.40 4.99
C SER A 400 12.09 34.27 5.45
N TRP A 401 12.66 33.93 6.60
CA TRP A 401 13.79 34.66 7.18
C TRP A 401 14.57 33.76 8.14
N ASP A 402 15.73 34.26 8.58
CA ASP A 402 16.60 33.53 9.49
C ASP A 402 16.19 33.75 10.93
N VAL A 403 16.08 32.64 11.65
CA VAL A 403 15.95 32.61 13.11
C VAL A 403 17.09 31.77 13.67
N THR A 404 17.40 31.98 14.94
CA THR A 404 18.41 31.17 15.65
C THR A 404 17.72 30.37 16.73
N ILE A 405 17.87 29.06 16.70
CA ILE A 405 17.54 28.17 17.81
C ILE A 405 18.80 28.05 18.68
N GLY A 406 18.74 28.56 19.90
CA GLY A 406 19.86 28.62 20.83
C GLY A 406 19.45 28.19 22.24
N GLU A 407 20.08 28.77 23.26
CA GLU A 407 19.65 28.56 24.65
C GLU A 407 18.27 29.17 24.90
N PRO A 408 17.46 28.55 25.79
CA PRO A 408 16.25 29.18 26.28
C PRO A 408 16.60 30.45 27.06
N ARG A 409 15.66 31.40 27.13
CA ARG A 409 15.71 32.51 28.07
C ARG A 409 15.65 31.99 29.51
N LYS A 410 14.80 30.99 29.77
CA LYS A 410 14.71 30.30 31.07
C LYS A 410 14.56 28.79 30.89
N ALA A 411 15.48 28.01 31.47
CA ALA A 411 15.43 26.55 31.49
C ALA A 411 14.51 26.03 32.60
N VAL A 412 13.21 26.32 32.49
CA VAL A 412 12.18 25.91 33.47
C VAL A 412 11.51 24.61 33.08
N THR A 413 11.22 23.77 34.07
CA THR A 413 10.33 22.63 33.94
C THR A 413 8.93 23.02 34.40
N LEU A 414 7.94 22.90 33.53
CA LEU A 414 6.56 23.31 33.78
C LEU A 414 5.62 22.13 33.58
N THR A 415 4.57 22.06 34.39
CA THR A 415 3.49 21.07 34.26
C THR A 415 2.47 21.56 33.23
N ASP A 416 2.05 20.69 32.33
CA ASP A 416 1.01 20.96 31.33
C ASP A 416 -0.39 21.05 31.98
N ALA A 417 -1.40 21.41 31.20
CA ALA A 417 -2.78 21.59 31.65
C ALA A 417 -3.45 20.30 32.17
N ASP A 418 -2.90 19.13 31.85
CA ASP A 418 -3.35 17.85 32.41
C ASP A 418 -2.97 17.64 33.89
N GLY A 419 -2.06 18.47 34.42
CA GLY A 419 -1.59 18.40 35.80
C GLY A 419 -0.53 17.32 36.06
N GLU A 420 -0.12 16.56 35.04
CA GLU A 420 0.77 15.41 35.17
C GLU A 420 2.02 15.53 34.28
N THR A 421 1.83 15.89 33.00
CA THR A 421 2.90 15.95 32.01
C THR A 421 3.80 17.14 32.29
N LYS A 422 5.12 16.94 32.19
CA LYS A 422 6.12 18.00 32.42
C LYS A 422 7.00 18.19 31.20
N HIS A 423 7.18 19.44 30.81
CA HIS A 423 8.06 19.85 29.73
C HIS A 423 9.16 20.75 30.26
N THR A 424 10.39 20.58 29.77
CA THR A 424 11.52 21.42 30.15
C THR A 424 11.98 22.23 28.96
N ASN A 425 11.95 23.56 29.08
CA ASN A 425 12.49 24.44 28.06
C ASN A 425 14.01 24.23 27.99
N ASN A 426 14.50 23.75 26.85
CA ASN A 426 15.90 23.40 26.62
C ASN A 426 16.49 24.08 25.37
N VAL A 427 15.67 24.86 24.66
CA VAL A 427 16.07 25.72 23.54
C VAL A 427 15.27 27.03 23.54
N GLY A 428 15.76 28.04 22.82
CA GLY A 428 15.06 29.31 22.62
C GLY A 428 15.17 29.81 21.18
N ILE A 429 14.12 30.45 20.66
CA ILE A 429 14.03 30.93 19.28
C ILE A 429 14.18 32.46 19.26
N LYS A 430 15.28 32.94 18.67
CA LYS A 430 15.56 34.36 18.45
C LYS A 430 15.32 34.73 16.99
N GLY A 431 14.87 35.97 16.75
CA GLY A 431 14.60 36.51 15.42
C GLY A 431 13.12 36.50 15.01
N LEU A 432 12.24 36.10 15.94
CA LEU A 432 10.79 36.24 15.76
C LEU A 432 10.28 37.65 16.11
N TYR A 433 10.91 38.35 17.07
CA TYR A 433 10.55 39.73 17.41
C TYR A 433 11.72 40.45 18.08
N PHE A 434 12.41 41.33 17.35
CA PHE A 434 13.56 42.09 17.85
C PHE A 434 14.56 41.22 18.66
N ASP A 435 14.84 41.58 19.91
CA ASP A 435 15.72 40.87 20.84
C ASP A 435 15.00 39.89 21.78
N ALA A 436 13.66 39.75 21.67
CA ALA A 436 12.91 38.78 22.45
C ALA A 436 13.20 37.33 22.01
N ILE A 437 13.16 36.42 22.98
CA ILE A 437 13.42 34.99 22.79
C ILE A 437 12.16 34.21 23.14
N MET A 438 11.63 33.45 22.18
CA MET A 438 10.55 32.50 22.47
C MET A 438 11.18 31.23 23.05
N ASP A 439 10.92 30.94 24.32
CA ASP A 439 11.34 29.68 24.92
C ASP A 439 10.70 28.49 24.18
N ALA A 440 11.36 27.34 24.18
CA ALA A 440 10.87 26.13 23.54
C ALA A 440 11.53 24.88 24.16
N CYS A 441 10.98 23.72 23.85
CA CYS A 441 11.55 22.43 24.24
C CYS A 441 11.69 21.51 23.02
N ILE A 442 12.73 20.69 23.01
CA ILE A 442 12.89 19.57 22.09
C ILE A 442 12.84 18.28 22.90
N GLU A 443 11.92 17.42 22.51
CA GLU A 443 11.69 16.11 23.12
C GLU A 443 12.01 15.02 22.11
N ILE A 444 12.73 14.00 22.57
CA ILE A 444 13.14 12.86 21.77
C ILE A 444 12.64 11.59 22.46
N ASP A 445 11.84 10.84 21.71
CA ASP A 445 11.40 9.50 22.05
C ASP A 445 12.30 8.51 21.31
N TYR A 446 13.29 7.96 22.01
CA TYR A 446 14.26 7.01 21.45
C TYR A 446 13.63 5.66 21.12
N GLU A 447 12.57 5.27 21.84
CA GLU A 447 11.88 3.99 21.65
C GLU A 447 11.05 4.03 20.37
N ASN A 448 10.25 5.09 20.18
CA ASN A 448 9.42 5.26 19.00
C ASN A 448 10.13 6.00 17.85
N GLN A 449 11.38 6.41 18.04
CA GLN A 449 12.24 7.05 17.03
C GLN A 449 11.61 8.33 16.45
N LYS A 450 11.14 9.18 17.36
CA LYS A 450 10.47 10.43 17.04
C LYS A 450 11.07 11.58 17.84
N ALA A 451 11.07 12.76 17.26
CA ALA A 451 11.38 13.99 17.97
C ALA A 451 10.38 15.09 17.59
N LYS A 452 10.21 16.05 18.49
CA LYS A 452 9.32 17.20 18.30
C LYS A 452 9.85 18.42 19.02
N MET A 453 9.57 19.60 18.48
CA MET A 453 9.83 20.88 19.13
C MET A 453 8.51 21.47 19.61
N GLY A 454 8.38 21.70 20.92
CA GLY A 454 7.27 22.44 21.50
C GLY A 454 7.63 23.92 21.59
N VAL A 455 7.04 24.76 20.73
CA VAL A 455 7.18 26.22 20.87
C VAL A 455 6.31 26.68 22.04
N PHE A 456 6.88 27.43 22.98
CA PHE A 456 6.22 27.77 24.24
C PHE A 456 5.50 29.12 24.16
N TYR A 457 4.20 29.11 24.42
CA TYR A 457 3.37 30.29 24.54
C TYR A 457 3.23 30.67 26.00
N ASP A 458 3.86 31.77 26.41
CA ASP A 458 3.87 32.23 27.80
C ASP A 458 3.05 33.51 27.93
N ALA A 459 1.80 33.36 28.37
CA ALA A 459 0.88 34.48 28.51
C ALA A 459 0.99 35.17 29.89
N ARG A 460 1.78 34.60 30.82
CA ARG A 460 1.99 35.13 32.17
C ARG A 460 2.59 36.54 32.14
N PRO A 461 1.97 37.54 32.81
CA PRO A 461 2.47 38.92 32.87
C PRO A 461 3.91 39.05 33.34
N GLU A 462 4.30 38.33 34.39
CA GLU A 462 5.63 38.38 34.99
C GLU A 462 6.74 37.83 34.08
N GLU A 463 6.34 37.16 33.00
CA GLU A 463 7.26 36.59 32.00
C GLU A 463 7.40 37.44 30.74
N ALA A 464 6.65 38.56 30.65
CA ALA A 464 6.75 39.50 29.54
C ALA A 464 8.17 40.09 29.41
N GLN A 465 8.66 40.18 28.18
CA GLN A 465 10.05 40.55 27.89
C GLN A 465 10.15 42.02 27.48
N LYS A 466 10.89 42.81 28.25
CA LYS A 466 11.16 44.21 27.87
C LYS A 466 12.10 44.25 26.66
N ILE A 467 11.67 44.89 25.59
CA ILE A 467 12.44 45.05 24.35
C ILE A 467 13.49 46.15 24.54
N ALA A 468 14.77 45.81 24.38
CA ALA A 468 15.88 46.76 24.48
C ALA A 468 16.39 47.23 23.13
N ALA A 469 16.16 46.45 22.07
CA ALA A 469 16.53 46.83 20.70
C ALA A 469 15.91 48.16 20.28
N GLU A 470 16.67 48.98 19.55
CA GLU A 470 16.18 50.24 18.98
C GLU A 470 15.04 49.99 17.97
N GLY A 471 14.11 50.94 17.88
CA GLY A 471 12.96 50.91 17.00
C GLY A 471 11.65 51.17 17.74
N ASP A 472 10.53 51.05 17.03
CA ASP A 472 9.18 51.38 17.55
C ASP A 472 8.77 50.52 18.75
N ALA A 473 9.40 49.36 18.95
CA ALA A 473 9.12 48.45 20.06
C ALA A 473 9.94 48.76 21.32
N LYS A 474 10.94 49.65 21.25
CA LYS A 474 11.87 49.88 22.35
C LYS A 474 11.14 50.30 23.62
N GLY A 475 11.41 49.58 24.71
CA GLY A 475 10.80 49.82 26.03
C GLY A 475 9.43 49.17 26.23
N LEU A 476 8.81 48.61 25.19
CA LEU A 476 7.59 47.79 25.33
C LEU A 476 7.92 46.41 25.91
N TYR A 477 6.90 45.74 26.42
CA TYR A 477 6.94 44.38 26.92
C TYR A 477 6.25 43.44 25.94
N ALA A 478 6.99 42.46 25.42
CA ALA A 478 6.49 41.49 24.46
C ALA A 478 6.13 40.15 25.12
N ARG A 479 5.08 39.49 24.62
CA ARG A 479 4.74 38.09 24.93
C ARG A 479 4.45 37.32 23.65
N PHE A 480 4.81 36.05 23.64
CA PHE A 480 4.46 35.10 22.58
C PHE A 480 3.22 34.33 23.02
N VAL A 481 2.11 34.49 22.29
CA VAL A 481 0.81 33.91 22.61
C VAL A 481 0.25 33.17 21.37
N PRO A 482 -0.69 32.23 21.53
CA PRO A 482 -1.15 31.43 20.40
C PRO A 482 -2.24 32.16 19.61
N THR A 483 -2.21 32.02 18.28
CA THR A 483 -3.38 32.31 17.45
C THR A 483 -4.46 31.27 17.71
N LEU A 484 -5.58 31.65 18.32
CA LEU A 484 -6.67 30.72 18.65
C LEU A 484 -7.81 30.77 17.63
N VAL A 485 -8.30 29.59 17.28
CA VAL A 485 -9.23 29.38 16.18
C VAL A 485 -10.24 28.28 16.47
N THR A 486 -11.37 28.31 15.76
CA THR A 486 -12.38 27.26 15.85
C THR A 486 -12.07 26.06 14.97
N ARG A 487 -12.23 24.86 15.53
CA ARG A 487 -12.12 23.60 14.79
C ARG A 487 -13.33 23.36 13.91
N THR A 488 -13.12 22.95 12.65
CA THR A 488 -14.16 22.37 11.79
C THR A 488 -13.73 20.99 11.30
N ALA A 489 -14.64 20.25 10.66
CA ALA A 489 -14.34 18.93 10.13
C ALA A 489 -13.20 18.94 9.09
N ALA A 490 -13.16 19.95 8.22
CA ALA A 490 -12.20 20.04 7.12
C ALA A 490 -11.04 21.02 7.38
N ALA A 491 -11.19 21.99 8.28
CA ALA A 491 -10.23 23.08 8.46
C ALA A 491 -10.38 23.77 9.83
N TRP A 492 -9.75 24.93 9.98
CA TRP A 492 -9.91 25.90 11.06
C TRP A 492 -10.76 27.08 10.56
N ALA A 493 -11.51 27.74 11.44
CA ALA A 493 -12.46 28.79 11.08
C ALA A 493 -12.56 29.89 12.16
N SER A 494 -13.33 30.94 11.84
CA SER A 494 -13.71 32.00 12.77
C SER A 494 -14.64 31.48 13.88
N PRO A 495 -14.66 32.12 15.06
CA PRO A 495 -13.89 33.31 15.44
C PRO A 495 -12.37 33.10 15.51
N TRP A 496 -11.65 34.20 15.32
CA TRP A 496 -10.19 34.25 15.40
C TRP A 496 -9.79 35.11 16.59
N LYS A 497 -8.76 34.69 17.34
CA LYS A 497 -8.19 35.47 18.43
C LYS A 497 -6.68 35.53 18.25
N PHE A 498 -6.15 36.76 18.18
CA PHE A 498 -4.76 37.05 17.82
C PHE A 498 -3.96 37.74 18.95
N ASP A 499 -4.56 37.88 20.12
CA ASP A 499 -4.04 38.70 21.23
C ASP A 499 -4.44 38.14 22.60
N GLU A 500 -4.68 36.83 22.68
CA GLU A 500 -5.11 36.21 23.92
C GLU A 500 -3.96 36.11 24.93
N VAL A 501 -4.15 36.71 26.10
CA VAL A 501 -3.17 36.71 27.21
C VAL A 501 -3.71 36.03 28.47
N ASN A 502 -4.89 35.43 28.37
CA ASN A 502 -5.49 34.59 29.39
C ASN A 502 -5.85 33.22 28.79
N LEU A 503 -4.90 32.31 28.80
CA LEU A 503 -5.02 30.95 28.29
C LEU A 503 -5.72 30.00 29.28
N GLY A 504 -5.98 30.44 30.51
CA GLY A 504 -6.54 29.62 31.60
C GLY A 504 -5.50 29.28 32.67
N ASN A 505 -5.70 28.15 33.37
CA ASN A 505 -4.77 27.66 34.40
C ASN A 505 -4.22 26.28 33.99
N PRO A 506 -2.93 26.16 33.64
CA PRO A 506 -1.91 27.21 33.64
C PRO A 506 -2.06 28.23 32.50
N ASN A 507 -1.52 29.45 32.70
CA ASN A 507 -1.59 30.54 31.70
C ASN A 507 -0.45 30.46 30.66
N TYR A 508 -0.20 29.27 30.13
CA TYR A 508 0.80 28.98 29.10
C TYR A 508 0.46 27.68 28.37
N ALA A 509 1.00 27.46 27.16
CA ALA A 509 0.77 26.25 26.37
C ALA A 509 1.93 25.96 25.41
N TRP A 510 1.91 24.81 24.74
CA TRP A 510 2.86 24.46 23.67
C TRP A 510 2.13 24.14 22.37
N ALA A 511 2.74 24.49 21.23
CA ALA A 511 2.42 23.87 19.94
C ALA A 511 3.58 22.99 19.47
N TRP A 512 3.25 21.79 19.04
CA TRP A 512 4.21 20.73 18.75
C TRP A 512 4.52 20.63 17.27
N PHE A 513 5.76 20.92 16.88
CA PHE A 513 6.30 20.80 15.55
C PHE A 513 7.08 19.47 15.45
N PRO A 514 6.58 18.42 14.78
CA PRO A 514 7.33 17.18 14.64
C PRO A 514 8.59 17.37 13.78
N LEU A 515 9.66 16.68 14.16
CA LEU A 515 10.86 16.55 13.35
C LEU A 515 10.53 15.72 12.09
N GLN A 516 11.01 16.19 10.93
CA GLN A 516 10.84 15.49 9.66
C GLN A 516 11.94 14.46 9.44
N ALA A 517 11.75 13.56 8.48
CA ALA A 517 12.67 12.46 8.18
C ALA A 517 14.08 12.93 7.74
N ASP A 518 14.23 14.20 7.34
CA ASP A 518 15.52 14.82 7.01
C ASP A 518 16.38 15.16 8.25
N LEU A 519 15.84 15.00 9.46
CA LEU A 519 16.44 15.37 10.75
C LEU A 519 16.87 16.85 10.85
N LYS A 520 16.32 17.71 9.97
CA LYS A 520 16.67 19.14 9.85
C LYS A 520 15.47 20.06 9.91
N THR A 521 14.28 19.54 9.62
CA THR A 521 13.05 20.32 9.53
C THR A 521 12.12 20.03 10.70
N PHE A 522 11.67 21.08 11.39
CA PHE A 522 10.49 21.02 12.26
C PHE A 522 9.31 21.67 11.55
N MET A 523 8.19 20.97 11.44
CA MET A 523 7.03 21.40 10.65
C MET A 523 5.75 21.40 11.49
N TYR A 524 4.94 22.44 11.36
CA TYR A 524 3.58 22.47 11.88
C TYR A 524 2.62 22.62 10.71
N TYR A 525 2.07 21.49 10.28
CA TYR A 525 1.21 21.38 9.12
C TYR A 525 -0.10 22.14 9.29
N ASN A 526 -0.62 22.74 8.22
CA ASN A 526 -1.96 23.32 8.22
C ASN A 526 -3.03 22.26 7.93
N ARG A 527 -4.26 22.47 8.41
CA ARG A 527 -5.40 21.55 8.17
C ARG A 527 -6.08 21.74 6.81
N ALA A 528 -5.85 22.86 6.12
CA ALA A 528 -6.54 23.19 4.88
C ALA A 528 -6.21 22.23 3.72
N GLY A 529 -5.04 21.57 3.77
CA GLY A 529 -4.62 20.57 2.78
C GLY A 529 -4.07 19.27 3.38
N ASN A 530 -4.10 19.10 4.70
CA ASN A 530 -3.55 17.92 5.37
C ASN A 530 -4.50 17.40 6.44
N ASN A 531 -4.55 16.08 6.62
CA ASN A 531 -5.34 15.44 7.67
C ASN A 531 -4.54 15.42 9.00
N VAL A 532 -4.36 16.59 9.60
CA VAL A 532 -3.62 16.79 10.86
C VAL A 532 -4.48 17.49 11.91
N GLU A 533 -4.26 17.18 13.18
CA GLU A 533 -4.87 17.90 14.30
C GLU A 533 -3.91 18.96 14.82
N PHE A 534 -4.43 20.16 15.11
CA PHE A 534 -3.67 21.23 15.75
C PHE A 534 -3.51 20.96 17.24
N SER A 535 -2.43 21.51 17.82
CA SER A 535 -2.32 21.63 19.27
C SER A 535 -3.50 22.46 19.80
N THR A 536 -3.97 22.10 20.99
CA THR A 536 -5.16 22.70 21.61
C THR A 536 -4.77 23.28 22.96
N VAL A 537 -5.27 24.47 23.29
CA VAL A 537 -5.18 25.04 24.64
C VAL A 537 -6.36 24.51 25.46
N SER A 538 -6.20 23.35 26.08
CA SER A 538 -7.29 22.63 26.75
C SER A 538 -7.85 23.34 27.97
N GLN A 539 -7.04 24.19 28.61
CA GLN A 539 -7.41 24.97 29.78
C GLN A 539 -8.05 26.33 29.45
N TYR A 540 -8.16 26.67 28.16
CA TYR A 540 -8.80 27.90 27.72
C TYR A 540 -10.31 27.86 27.97
N SER A 541 -10.89 29.00 28.37
CA SER A 541 -12.30 29.07 28.76
C SER A 541 -13.27 28.80 27.60
N ASP A 542 -12.86 29.10 26.36
CA ASP A 542 -13.65 28.78 25.17
C ASP A 542 -13.19 27.44 24.59
N ALA A 543 -13.96 26.38 24.88
CA ALA A 543 -13.69 25.03 24.38
C ALA A 543 -13.84 24.88 22.85
N THR A 544 -14.38 25.89 22.16
CA THR A 544 -14.62 25.87 20.72
C THR A 544 -13.56 26.63 19.93
N MET A 545 -12.99 27.70 20.49
CA MET A 545 -11.94 28.54 19.90
C MET A 545 -10.61 28.35 20.64
N ASN A 546 -10.10 27.11 20.67
CA ASN A 546 -8.92 26.73 21.44
C ASN A 546 -7.83 26.04 20.62
N GLN A 547 -7.98 25.93 19.30
CA GLN A 547 -6.94 25.35 18.46
C GLN A 547 -5.86 26.38 18.12
N ILE A 548 -4.59 25.96 18.13
CA ILE A 548 -3.45 26.84 17.85
C ILE A 548 -3.13 26.82 16.35
N ALA A 549 -3.31 27.95 15.67
CA ALA A 549 -3.07 28.12 14.23
C ALA A 549 -1.91 29.05 13.89
N GLY A 550 -1.11 29.44 14.88
CA GLY A 550 0.00 30.38 14.66
C GLY A 550 0.66 30.85 15.94
N ILE A 551 1.65 31.73 15.77
CA ILE A 551 2.35 32.43 16.83
C ILE A 551 1.99 33.91 16.73
N ASP A 552 1.36 34.45 17.76
CA ASP A 552 1.13 35.87 17.91
C ASP A 552 2.19 36.47 18.82
N ILE A 553 2.57 37.70 18.50
CA ILE A 553 3.38 38.54 19.36
C ILE A 553 2.52 39.73 19.74
N VAL A 554 2.34 39.93 21.05
CA VAL A 554 1.67 41.11 21.61
C VAL A 554 2.69 41.98 22.33
N ALA A 555 2.52 43.30 22.25
CA ALA A 555 3.42 44.27 22.88
C ALA A 555 2.62 45.33 23.65
N THR A 556 3.02 45.60 24.90
CA THR A 556 2.33 46.51 25.82
C THR A 556 3.31 47.45 26.54
N ALA A 557 2.83 48.58 27.04
CA ALA A 557 3.67 49.55 27.76
C ALA A 557 4.16 49.04 29.13
N THR A 558 3.39 48.15 29.76
CA THR A 558 3.74 47.47 31.01
C THR A 558 3.64 45.95 30.82
N ALA A 559 4.31 45.18 31.68
CA ALA A 559 4.36 43.72 31.61
C ALA A 559 2.98 43.07 31.77
N ASP A 560 2.11 43.68 32.58
CA ASP A 560 0.72 43.27 32.89
C ASP A 560 -0.34 43.93 32.01
N GLY A 561 0.07 44.75 31.04
CA GLY A 561 -0.86 45.44 30.15
C GLY A 561 -1.74 44.46 29.35
N ILE A 562 -2.99 44.85 29.12
CA ILE A 562 -3.88 44.13 28.20
C ILE A 562 -3.58 44.62 26.78
N PRO A 563 -3.23 43.73 25.85
CA PRO A 563 -2.98 44.13 24.47
C PRO A 563 -4.27 44.62 23.80
N THR A 564 -4.15 45.67 22.98
CA THR A 564 -5.24 46.16 22.11
C THR A 564 -5.16 45.57 20.70
N GLY A 565 -4.24 44.63 20.50
CA GLY A 565 -3.98 43.90 19.27
C GLY A 565 -2.59 43.25 19.28
N TYR A 566 -2.22 42.66 18.16
CA TYR A 566 -0.89 42.06 17.94
C TYR A 566 0.11 43.06 17.34
N ALA A 567 1.39 42.74 17.51
CA ALA A 567 2.51 43.33 16.78
C ALA A 567 2.81 42.55 15.49
N ASN A 568 2.86 41.21 15.59
CA ASN A 568 3.00 40.31 14.46
C ASN A 568 2.23 39.01 14.71
N VAL A 569 1.72 38.39 13.63
CA VAL A 569 1.14 37.04 13.64
C VAL A 569 1.86 36.19 12.61
N TYR A 570 2.26 34.99 12.99
CA TYR A 570 2.87 33.97 12.14
C TYR A 570 1.93 32.78 12.01
N GLN A 571 1.10 32.82 10.97
CA GLN A 571 0.04 31.84 10.74
C GLN A 571 0.51 30.68 9.85
N VAL A 572 -0.08 29.50 10.09
CA VAL A 572 0.37 28.22 9.52
C VAL A 572 -0.02 27.96 8.06
N ASN A 573 -0.88 28.80 7.48
CA ASN A 573 -1.46 28.64 6.14
C ASN A 573 -0.74 29.45 5.05
N ALA A 574 0.59 29.50 5.08
CA ALA A 574 1.35 30.22 4.07
C ALA A 574 1.10 29.68 2.65
N LYS A 575 0.92 30.59 1.68
CA LYS A 575 0.54 30.26 0.30
C LYS A 575 1.56 29.32 -0.34
N GLY A 576 1.06 28.19 -0.84
CA GLY A 576 1.88 27.16 -1.49
C GLY A 576 2.81 26.40 -0.55
N LYS A 577 2.60 26.48 0.78
CA LYS A 577 3.36 25.74 1.78
C LYS A 577 2.43 24.78 2.55
N PRO A 578 2.93 23.61 2.99
CA PRO A 578 2.13 22.64 3.73
C PRO A 578 1.85 23.07 5.18
N GLY A 579 2.58 24.06 5.70
CA GLY A 579 2.55 24.49 7.10
C GLY A 579 3.57 25.58 7.40
N THR A 580 3.74 25.90 8.68
CA THR A 580 4.88 26.69 9.19
C THR A 580 6.07 25.77 9.43
N SER A 581 7.27 26.19 9.03
CA SER A 581 8.47 25.34 9.14
C SER A 581 9.68 26.09 9.69
N PHE A 582 10.50 25.36 10.45
CA PHE A 582 11.89 25.70 10.74
C PHE A 582 12.77 24.71 9.98
N VAL A 583 13.58 25.18 9.02
CA VAL A 583 14.49 24.33 8.24
C VAL A 583 15.93 24.72 8.57
N ARG A 584 16.73 23.80 9.13
CA ARG A 584 18.13 24.07 9.47
C ARG A 584 18.93 24.43 8.21
N LYS A 585 19.77 25.47 8.31
CA LYS A 585 20.67 25.87 7.21
C LYS A 585 21.89 24.98 7.08
#